data_AF-A0A841KYJ3-F1
#
_entry.id   AF-A0A841KYJ3-F1
#
_cell.length_a   1.000
_cell.length_b   1.000
_cell.length_c   1.000
_cell.angle_alpha   90.00
_cell.angle_beta   90.00
_cell.angle_gamma   90.00
#
_symmetry.space_group_name_H-M   'P 1'
#
loop_
_entity.id
_entity.type
_entity.pdbx_description
1 polymer ?
#
loop_
_entity_poly.entity_id
_entity_poly.type
_entity_poly.pdbx_seq_one_letter_code
_entity_poly.pdbx_strand_id
1 'polypeptide(L)'
;MNTSEIMNVALELANLEEVPFDSGISVEGENIKKILIGVDMETPEILLAKELNVDLVISHHPHTGEQDVYFHKVLNVQIDKMMEFGIPINKGQKLLKKKIGLLERGGHARNYDKVRSAAKLLKMPYMNIHLPADIVTERFVQDHINEKIKDNPKATLGDLITYLHEIYEYQHTPAGPVIRVGSERDYAGKVAVLMAGGTNGGADVFKAYFEAGVGTIICMHVPEDVREEVEKQNIGNVIVAGHMASDSIGLNIFIRELEKKGLEVIRMSGIIE
;
A
#
# COMPACT_ATOMS: atom_id res chain seq x y z
N MET A 1 -14.30 -2.27 -21.00
CA MET A 1 -12.86 -2.57 -20.89
C MET A 1 -12.65 -4.05 -20.66
N ASN A 2 -11.43 -4.56 -20.75
CA ASN A 2 -11.05 -5.90 -20.26
C ASN A 2 -10.08 -5.81 -19.06
N THR A 3 -9.79 -6.94 -18.42
CA THR A 3 -8.93 -6.97 -17.22
C THR A 3 -7.52 -6.44 -17.47
N SER A 4 -6.97 -6.65 -18.67
CA SER A 4 -5.64 -6.17 -19.04
C SER A 4 -5.60 -4.66 -19.22
N GLU A 5 -6.62 -4.09 -19.88
CA GLU A 5 -6.77 -2.63 -20.00
C GLU A 5 -6.89 -1.96 -18.63
N ILE A 6 -7.64 -2.57 -17.70
CA ILE A 6 -7.80 -2.06 -16.33
C ILE A 6 -6.47 -2.13 -15.56
N MET A 7 -5.72 -3.24 -15.67
CA MET A 7 -4.39 -3.36 -15.07
C MET A 7 -3.44 -2.28 -15.62
N ASN A 8 -3.46 -2.04 -16.93
CA ASN A 8 -2.60 -1.02 -17.55
C ASN A 8 -2.88 0.38 -17.01
N VAL A 9 -4.13 0.74 -16.69
CA VAL A 9 -4.43 2.03 -16.02
C VAL A 9 -3.70 2.16 -14.69
N ALA A 10 -3.66 1.08 -13.88
CA ALA A 10 -2.95 1.10 -12.61
C ALA A 10 -1.42 1.22 -12.79
N LEU A 11 -0.86 0.50 -13.78
CA LEU A 11 0.56 0.58 -14.12
C LEU A 11 0.96 1.98 -14.60
N GLU A 12 0.15 2.59 -15.47
CA GLU A 12 0.37 3.96 -15.96
C GLU A 12 0.37 4.99 -14.82
N LEU A 13 -0.58 4.88 -13.88
CA LEU A 13 -0.65 5.76 -12.70
C LEU A 13 0.58 5.64 -11.80
N ALA A 14 1.08 4.41 -11.64
CA ALA A 14 2.25 4.07 -10.83
C ALA A 14 3.58 4.26 -11.58
N ASN A 15 3.54 4.57 -12.88
CA ASN A 15 4.71 4.61 -13.76
C ASN A 15 5.53 3.29 -13.72
N LEU A 16 4.83 2.16 -13.84
CA LEU A 16 5.43 0.82 -13.91
C LEU A 16 5.32 0.24 -15.33
N GLU A 17 6.38 -0.44 -15.78
CA GLU A 17 6.40 -1.10 -17.09
C GLU A 17 5.88 -2.56 -17.03
N GLU A 18 5.95 -3.18 -15.86
CA GLU A 18 5.58 -4.59 -15.65
C GLU A 18 4.63 -4.73 -14.45
N VAL A 19 3.78 -5.76 -14.49
CA VAL A 19 2.91 -6.10 -13.37
C VAL A 19 3.76 -6.61 -12.19
N PRO A 20 3.70 -5.98 -11.00
CA PRO A 20 4.50 -6.40 -9.86
C PRO A 20 4.01 -7.73 -9.28
N PHE A 21 4.91 -8.43 -8.59
CA PHE A 21 4.66 -9.79 -8.06
C PHE A 21 3.54 -9.90 -7.03
N ASP A 22 2.99 -8.80 -6.51
CA ASP A 22 1.86 -8.80 -5.57
C ASP A 22 0.54 -8.39 -6.21
N SER A 23 0.50 -8.20 -7.54
CA SER A 23 -0.66 -7.79 -8.31
C SER A 23 -0.87 -8.74 -9.48
N GLY A 24 -2.11 -8.93 -9.94
CA GLY A 24 -2.36 -9.83 -11.07
C GLY A 24 -3.81 -10.13 -11.39
N ILE A 25 -4.01 -10.71 -12.56
CA ILE A 25 -5.31 -11.17 -13.06
C ILE A 25 -5.44 -12.67 -12.77
N SER A 26 -6.37 -13.04 -11.89
CA SER A 26 -6.56 -14.46 -11.51
C SER A 26 -7.59 -15.17 -12.38
N VAL A 27 -8.59 -14.41 -12.85
CA VAL A 27 -9.62 -14.81 -13.81
C VAL A 27 -9.84 -13.63 -14.76
N GLU A 28 -9.56 -13.86 -16.03
CA GLU A 28 -9.72 -12.85 -17.09
C GLU A 28 -11.20 -12.50 -17.31
N GLY A 29 -11.44 -11.27 -17.79
CA GLY A 29 -12.78 -10.78 -18.11
C GLY A 29 -12.76 -9.82 -19.28
N GLU A 30 -13.84 -9.85 -20.05
CA GLU A 30 -14.06 -9.04 -21.26
C GLU A 30 -15.35 -8.24 -21.13
N ASN A 31 -15.48 -7.14 -21.89
CA ASN A 31 -16.68 -6.29 -21.92
C ASN A 31 -17.15 -5.74 -20.55
N ILE A 32 -16.20 -5.51 -19.65
CA ILE A 32 -16.42 -5.02 -18.28
C ILE A 32 -16.96 -3.59 -18.33
N LYS A 33 -18.07 -3.37 -17.61
CA LYS A 33 -18.74 -2.08 -17.44
C LYS A 33 -18.97 -1.74 -15.97
N LYS A 34 -19.23 -2.75 -15.13
CA LYS A 34 -19.54 -2.59 -13.70
C LYS A 34 -18.55 -3.37 -12.83
N ILE A 35 -17.92 -2.69 -11.87
CA ILE A 35 -16.88 -3.25 -11.00
C ILE A 35 -17.34 -3.21 -9.54
N LEU A 36 -17.02 -4.25 -8.77
CA LEU A 36 -16.96 -4.20 -7.31
C LEU A 36 -15.49 -4.15 -6.88
N ILE A 37 -15.09 -3.13 -6.12
CA ILE A 37 -13.73 -2.96 -5.65
C ILE A 37 -13.69 -2.76 -4.12
N GLY A 38 -12.68 -3.34 -3.48
CA GLY A 38 -12.44 -3.20 -2.05
C GLY A 38 -11.04 -3.62 -1.64
N VAL A 39 -10.68 -3.41 -0.38
CA VAL A 39 -9.34 -3.73 0.11
C VAL A 39 -9.15 -5.24 0.21
N ASP A 40 -10.03 -5.90 0.98
CA ASP A 40 -10.04 -7.35 1.13
C ASP A 40 -11.26 -7.94 0.41
N MET A 41 -11.02 -8.67 -0.68
CA MET A 41 -12.08 -9.30 -1.48
C MET A 41 -11.86 -10.80 -1.59
N GLU A 42 -12.56 -11.57 -0.76
CA GLU A 42 -12.51 -13.03 -0.70
C GLU A 42 -13.77 -13.67 -1.32
N THR A 43 -13.96 -14.98 -1.10
CA THR A 43 -15.14 -15.71 -1.58
C THR A 43 -16.49 -15.06 -1.20
N PRO A 44 -16.71 -14.54 0.02
CA PRO A 44 -17.97 -13.90 0.37
C PRO A 44 -18.27 -12.66 -0.49
N GLU A 45 -17.26 -11.82 -0.74
CA GLU A 45 -17.39 -10.62 -1.57
C GLU A 45 -17.63 -10.97 -3.04
N ILE A 46 -17.03 -12.06 -3.54
CA ILE A 46 -17.31 -12.57 -4.90
C ILE A 46 -18.74 -13.11 -5.02
N LEU A 47 -19.29 -13.72 -3.97
CA LEU A 47 -20.71 -14.12 -3.95
C LEU A 47 -21.62 -12.89 -3.97
N LEU A 48 -21.31 -11.87 -3.17
CA LEU A 48 -22.04 -10.59 -3.19
C LEU A 48 -21.97 -9.92 -4.57
N ALA A 49 -20.79 -9.89 -5.18
CA ALA A 49 -20.56 -9.37 -6.53
C ALA A 49 -21.50 -9.99 -7.57
N LYS A 50 -21.72 -11.32 -7.46
CA LYS A 50 -22.65 -12.04 -8.32
C LYS A 50 -24.10 -11.59 -8.13
N GLU A 51 -24.55 -11.43 -6.88
CA GLU A 51 -25.90 -10.92 -6.58
C GLU A 51 -26.10 -9.47 -7.06
N LEU A 52 -25.04 -8.66 -7.02
CA LEU A 52 -25.02 -7.29 -7.54
C LEU A 52 -24.89 -7.19 -9.07
N ASN A 53 -24.76 -8.32 -9.76
CA ASN A 53 -24.56 -8.42 -11.21
C ASN A 53 -23.40 -7.54 -11.71
N VAL A 54 -22.25 -7.60 -11.04
CA VAL A 54 -21.03 -6.92 -11.51
C VAL A 54 -20.27 -7.79 -12.52
N ASP A 55 -19.43 -7.15 -13.34
CA ASP A 55 -18.64 -7.82 -14.39
C ASP A 55 -17.22 -8.17 -13.92
N LEU A 56 -16.72 -7.54 -12.86
CA LEU A 56 -15.37 -7.75 -12.32
C LEU A 56 -15.33 -7.44 -10.82
N VAL A 57 -14.58 -8.25 -10.08
CA VAL A 57 -14.15 -7.96 -8.72
C VAL A 57 -12.67 -7.58 -8.69
N ILE A 58 -12.34 -6.47 -8.05
CA ILE A 58 -10.96 -6.02 -7.81
C ILE A 58 -10.68 -6.01 -6.31
N SER A 59 -9.69 -6.78 -5.88
CA SER A 59 -9.11 -6.70 -4.54
C SER A 59 -7.92 -5.74 -4.53
N HIS A 60 -7.66 -5.06 -3.42
CA HIS A 60 -6.36 -4.44 -3.22
C HIS A 60 -5.34 -5.51 -2.82
N HIS A 61 -5.57 -6.16 -1.68
CA HIS A 61 -4.69 -7.20 -1.17
C HIS A 61 -4.78 -8.47 -2.03
N PRO A 62 -3.66 -9.20 -2.19
CA PRO A 62 -3.67 -10.52 -2.80
C PRO A 62 -4.23 -11.56 -1.82
N HIS A 63 -5.28 -12.27 -2.22
CA HIS A 63 -5.87 -13.39 -1.45
C HIS A 63 -5.77 -14.76 -2.13
N THR A 64 -5.11 -14.82 -3.29
CA THR A 64 -5.06 -16.03 -4.12
C THR A 64 -3.96 -15.90 -5.17
N GLY A 65 -3.67 -17.00 -5.86
CA GLY A 65 -2.80 -17.02 -7.02
C GLY A 65 -1.32 -16.84 -6.69
N GLU A 66 -0.55 -16.61 -7.74
CA GLU A 66 0.89 -16.42 -7.65
C GLU A 66 1.26 -15.15 -6.88
N GLN A 67 0.40 -14.13 -6.95
CA GLN A 67 0.61 -12.87 -6.27
C GLN A 67 0.64 -12.98 -4.74
N ASP A 68 -0.10 -13.96 -4.21
CA ASP A 68 -0.15 -14.26 -2.78
C ASP A 68 1.10 -15.06 -2.35
N VAL A 69 1.50 -16.04 -3.17
CA VAL A 69 2.67 -16.92 -2.91
C VAL A 69 3.99 -16.16 -3.06
N TYR A 70 4.12 -15.37 -4.12
CA TYR A 70 5.33 -14.64 -4.48
C TYR A 70 5.36 -13.20 -3.97
N PHE A 71 4.42 -12.82 -3.10
CA PHE A 71 4.37 -11.52 -2.45
C PHE A 71 5.73 -11.04 -1.93
N HIS A 72 6.51 -11.95 -1.34
CA HIS A 72 7.85 -11.66 -0.81
C HIS A 72 8.82 -11.03 -1.83
N LYS A 73 8.63 -11.25 -3.13
CA LYS A 73 9.48 -10.69 -4.18
C LYS A 73 9.30 -9.19 -4.34
N VAL A 74 8.10 -8.66 -4.03
CA VAL A 74 7.80 -7.23 -4.20
C VAL A 74 8.61 -6.36 -3.25
N LEU A 75 9.07 -6.89 -2.11
CA LEU A 75 9.86 -6.14 -1.13
C LEU A 75 11.15 -5.56 -1.73
N ASN A 76 11.67 -6.11 -2.83
CA ASN A 76 12.87 -5.56 -3.47
C ASN A 76 12.69 -4.13 -3.98
N VAL A 77 11.45 -3.68 -4.27
CA VAL A 77 11.21 -2.27 -4.68
C VAL A 77 11.54 -1.27 -3.57
N GLN A 78 11.57 -1.72 -2.31
CA GLN A 78 12.01 -0.88 -1.19
C GLN A 78 13.49 -0.49 -1.29
N ILE A 79 14.29 -1.21 -2.09
CA ILE A 79 15.72 -0.90 -2.29
C ILE A 79 15.86 0.44 -3.02
N ASP A 80 15.06 0.67 -4.06
CA ASP A 80 15.08 1.93 -4.81
C ASP A 80 14.67 3.09 -3.91
N LYS A 81 13.61 2.90 -3.10
CA LYS A 81 13.20 3.87 -2.08
C LYS A 81 14.31 4.16 -1.06
N MET A 82 15.01 3.13 -0.58
CA MET A 82 16.15 3.32 0.32
C MET A 82 17.26 4.15 -0.33
N MET A 83 17.54 3.92 -1.61
CA MET A 83 18.54 4.68 -2.37
C MET A 83 18.17 6.16 -2.53
N GLU A 84 16.90 6.48 -2.77
CA GLU A 84 16.40 7.87 -2.80
C GLU A 84 16.73 8.65 -1.52
N PHE A 85 16.78 7.95 -0.38
CA PHE A 85 17.11 8.52 0.91
C PHE A 85 18.59 8.40 1.30
N GLY A 86 19.45 7.97 0.37
CA GLY A 86 20.90 7.93 0.56
C GLY A 86 21.43 6.64 1.20
N ILE A 87 20.60 5.61 1.34
CA ILE A 87 21.04 4.30 1.83
C ILE A 87 21.70 3.53 0.68
N PRO A 88 22.93 3.00 0.85
CA PRO A 88 23.59 2.24 -0.20
C PRO A 88 22.80 0.99 -0.63
N ILE A 89 22.73 0.73 -1.94
CA ILE A 89 22.00 -0.39 -2.54
C ILE A 89 22.34 -1.75 -1.90
N ASN A 90 23.62 -1.99 -1.62
CA ASN A 90 24.10 -3.23 -1.02
C ASN A 90 23.70 -3.37 0.47
N LYS A 91 23.52 -2.26 1.18
CA LYS A 91 22.97 -2.25 2.55
C LYS A 91 21.47 -2.58 2.48
N GLY A 92 20.72 -1.91 1.60
CA GLY A 92 19.29 -2.16 1.40
C GLY A 92 18.99 -3.64 1.08
N GLN A 93 19.72 -4.21 0.12
CA GLN A 93 19.59 -5.63 -0.24
C GLN A 93 19.80 -6.58 0.95
N LYS A 94 20.79 -6.29 1.81
CA LYS A 94 21.09 -7.14 2.98
C LYS A 94 20.03 -7.01 4.06
N LEU A 95 19.50 -5.81 4.31
CA LEU A 95 18.48 -5.55 5.32
C LEU A 95 17.19 -6.32 5.03
N LEU A 96 16.76 -6.38 3.77
CA LEU A 96 15.53 -7.04 3.38
C LEU A 96 15.61 -8.57 3.37
N LYS A 97 16.82 -9.15 3.27
CA LYS A 97 17.01 -10.60 3.10
C LYS A 97 16.29 -11.43 4.17
N LYS A 98 16.34 -10.99 5.43
CA LYS A 98 15.67 -11.67 6.55
C LYS A 98 14.14 -11.65 6.39
N LYS A 99 13.57 -10.48 6.07
CA LYS A 99 12.12 -10.29 5.92
C LYS A 99 11.59 -11.02 4.69
N ILE A 100 12.27 -10.93 3.56
CA ILE A 100 11.93 -11.66 2.33
C ILE A 100 11.91 -13.17 2.60
N GLY A 101 12.94 -13.71 3.25
CA GLY A 101 12.98 -15.13 3.58
C GLY A 101 11.90 -15.57 4.57
N LEU A 102 11.49 -14.70 5.51
CA LEU A 102 10.36 -14.99 6.40
C LEU A 102 9.05 -15.10 5.62
N LEU A 103 8.79 -14.15 4.73
CA LEU A 103 7.56 -14.11 3.92
C LEU A 103 7.51 -15.25 2.90
N GLU A 104 8.63 -15.60 2.28
CA GLU A 104 8.73 -16.74 1.36
C GLU A 104 8.31 -18.04 2.05
N ARG A 105 8.91 -18.37 3.20
CA ARG A 105 8.52 -19.55 3.98
C ARG A 105 7.07 -19.50 4.46
N GLY A 106 6.58 -18.30 4.81
CA GLY A 106 5.18 -18.10 5.19
C GLY A 106 4.21 -18.33 4.03
N GLY A 107 4.61 -18.00 2.80
CA GLY A 107 3.84 -18.22 1.59
C GLY A 107 3.58 -19.71 1.29
N HIS A 108 4.50 -20.61 1.68
CA HIS A 108 4.37 -22.05 1.43
C HIS A 108 3.15 -22.70 2.09
N ALA A 109 2.66 -22.12 3.19
CA ALA A 109 1.53 -22.68 3.93
C ALA A 109 0.16 -22.15 3.43
N ARG A 110 0.14 -21.23 2.46
CA ARG A 110 -1.11 -20.58 2.01
C ARG A 110 -1.90 -21.48 1.07
N ASN A 111 -3.23 -21.45 1.21
CA ASN A 111 -4.15 -22.03 0.23
C ASN A 111 -4.43 -21.01 -0.88
N TYR A 112 -3.48 -20.87 -1.80
CA TYR A 112 -3.52 -19.89 -2.87
C TYR A 112 -4.63 -20.15 -3.92
N ASP A 113 -5.35 -21.28 -3.88
CA ASP A 113 -6.42 -21.58 -4.85
C ASP A 113 -7.84 -21.34 -4.31
N LYS A 114 -7.99 -21.05 -3.01
CA LYS A 114 -9.30 -20.88 -2.35
C LYS A 114 -10.21 -19.87 -3.08
N VAL A 115 -9.74 -18.63 -3.28
CA VAL A 115 -10.56 -17.57 -3.89
C VAL A 115 -10.61 -17.73 -5.41
N ARG A 116 -9.49 -18.06 -6.06
CA ARG A 116 -9.42 -18.26 -7.51
C ARG A 116 -10.34 -19.38 -8.00
N SER A 117 -10.39 -20.53 -7.32
CA SER A 117 -11.28 -21.63 -7.70
C SER A 117 -12.76 -21.24 -7.58
N ALA A 118 -13.13 -20.52 -6.51
CA ALA A 118 -14.49 -20.00 -6.34
C ALA A 118 -14.86 -19.00 -7.45
N ALA A 119 -13.98 -18.04 -7.77
CA ALA A 119 -14.17 -17.08 -8.85
C ALA A 119 -14.41 -17.79 -10.21
N LYS A 120 -13.60 -18.80 -10.53
CA LYS A 120 -13.75 -19.62 -11.75
C LYS A 120 -15.07 -20.37 -11.80
N LEU A 121 -15.49 -21.01 -10.71
CA LEU A 121 -16.75 -21.73 -10.64
C LEU A 121 -17.95 -20.79 -10.81
N LEU A 122 -17.85 -19.58 -10.27
CA LEU A 122 -18.88 -18.55 -10.41
C LEU A 122 -18.85 -17.84 -11.77
N LYS A 123 -17.78 -18.06 -12.57
CA LYS A 123 -17.46 -17.33 -13.80
C LYS A 123 -17.38 -15.82 -13.57
N MET A 124 -16.79 -15.42 -12.45
CA MET A 124 -16.57 -14.02 -12.09
C MET A 124 -15.12 -13.65 -12.38
N PRO A 125 -14.86 -12.69 -13.29
CA PRO A 125 -13.54 -12.08 -13.44
C PRO A 125 -13.05 -11.53 -12.10
N TYR A 126 -11.77 -11.76 -11.81
CA TYR A 126 -11.16 -11.40 -10.53
C TYR A 126 -9.69 -11.04 -10.74
N MET A 127 -9.28 -9.90 -10.20
CA MET A 127 -7.91 -9.42 -10.19
C MET A 127 -7.59 -8.72 -8.87
N ASN A 128 -6.32 -8.46 -8.60
CA ASN A 128 -5.92 -7.56 -7.55
C ASN A 128 -4.88 -6.55 -8.02
N ILE A 129 -4.88 -5.37 -7.38
CA ILE A 129 -3.99 -4.26 -7.66
C ILE A 129 -3.46 -3.76 -6.32
N HIS A 130 -2.23 -4.14 -5.98
CA HIS A 130 -1.59 -3.85 -4.71
C HIS A 130 -0.52 -2.75 -4.88
N LEU A 131 0.74 -3.13 -5.17
CA LEU A 131 1.84 -2.17 -5.29
C LEU A 131 1.56 -0.96 -6.18
N PRO A 132 0.88 -1.07 -7.35
CA PRO A 132 0.61 0.11 -8.16
C PRO A 132 -0.22 1.16 -7.41
N ALA A 133 -1.22 0.74 -6.63
CA ALA A 133 -2.00 1.65 -5.79
C ALA A 133 -1.15 2.24 -4.65
N ASP A 134 -0.30 1.42 -4.01
CA ASP A 134 0.57 1.87 -2.92
C ASP A 134 1.58 2.91 -3.38
N ILE A 135 2.17 2.76 -4.58
CA ILE A 135 3.11 3.74 -5.15
C ILE A 135 2.40 5.07 -5.36
N VAL A 136 1.16 5.03 -5.85
CA VAL A 136 0.35 6.24 -6.05
C VAL A 136 0.07 6.92 -4.71
N THR A 137 -0.32 6.17 -3.68
CA THR A 137 -0.48 6.69 -2.31
C THR A 137 0.81 7.28 -1.78
N GLU A 138 1.92 6.52 -1.83
CA GLU A 138 3.21 6.93 -1.28
C GLU A 138 3.68 8.24 -1.89
N ARG A 139 3.61 8.35 -3.23
CA ARG A 139 3.98 9.57 -3.95
C ARG A 139 3.09 10.75 -3.55
N PHE A 140 1.77 10.54 -3.54
CA PHE A 140 0.81 11.60 -3.18
C PHE A 140 1.07 12.14 -1.76
N VAL A 141 1.22 11.25 -0.79
CA VAL A 141 1.46 11.64 0.61
C VAL A 141 2.85 12.26 0.79
N GLN A 142 3.88 11.71 0.15
CA GLN A 142 5.23 12.27 0.21
C GLN A 142 5.28 13.69 -0.37
N ASP A 143 4.64 13.92 -1.53
CA ASP A 143 4.58 15.21 -2.19
C ASP A 143 3.80 16.23 -1.34
N HIS A 144 2.65 15.82 -0.79
CA HIS A 144 1.86 16.67 0.12
C HIS A 144 2.67 17.10 1.35
N ILE A 145 3.34 16.15 2.02
CA ILE A 145 4.17 16.46 3.18
C ILE A 145 5.35 17.35 2.79
N ASN A 146 6.06 17.04 1.70
CA ASN A 146 7.21 17.82 1.24
C ASN A 146 6.82 19.28 0.97
N GLU A 147 5.69 19.52 0.31
CA GLU A 147 5.21 20.88 0.04
C GLU A 147 4.87 21.63 1.33
N LYS A 148 4.26 20.95 2.31
CA LYS A 148 3.89 21.55 3.60
C LYS A 148 5.09 21.91 4.47
N ILE A 149 6.13 21.08 4.48
CA ILE A 149 7.32 21.32 5.31
C ILE A 149 8.33 22.26 4.66
N LYS A 150 8.25 22.49 3.35
CA LYS A 150 9.21 23.31 2.59
C LYS A 150 9.44 24.70 3.20
N ASP A 151 8.36 25.36 3.61
CA ASP A 151 8.39 26.68 4.24
C ASP A 151 8.39 26.62 5.79
N ASN A 152 8.38 25.42 6.36
CA ASN A 152 8.43 25.16 7.79
C ASN A 152 9.58 24.19 8.15
N PRO A 153 10.85 24.63 8.10
CA PRO A 153 12.02 23.78 8.35
C PRO A 153 12.10 23.26 9.80
N LYS A 154 11.25 23.77 10.70
CA LYS A 154 11.14 23.34 12.10
C LYS A 154 9.78 22.68 12.38
N ALA A 155 9.11 22.15 11.36
CA ALA A 155 7.89 21.39 11.52
C ALA A 155 8.07 20.32 12.60
N THR A 156 7.07 20.20 13.46
CA THR A 156 7.01 19.21 14.52
C THR A 156 6.19 18.00 14.08
N LEU A 157 6.20 16.91 14.86
CA LEU A 157 5.28 15.80 14.60
C LEU A 157 3.81 16.22 14.72
N GLY A 158 3.48 17.16 15.62
CA GLY A 158 2.11 17.73 15.69
C GLY A 158 1.70 18.45 14.41
N ASP A 159 2.65 19.15 13.76
CA ASP A 159 2.42 19.78 12.46
C ASP A 159 2.18 18.70 11.38
N LEU A 160 2.97 17.61 11.37
CA LEU A 160 2.77 16.51 10.42
C LEU A 160 1.39 15.84 10.57
N ILE A 161 0.93 15.62 11.80
CA ILE A 161 -0.43 15.10 12.06
C ILE A 161 -1.47 16.06 11.47
N THR A 162 -1.31 17.37 11.68
CA THR A 162 -2.20 18.39 11.09
C THR A 162 -2.20 18.33 9.56
N TYR A 163 -1.01 18.23 8.94
CA TYR A 163 -0.89 18.15 7.48
C TYR A 163 -1.52 16.88 6.91
N LEU A 164 -1.37 15.73 7.58
CA LEU A 164 -2.02 14.48 7.17
C LEU A 164 -3.55 14.60 7.25
N HIS A 165 -4.09 15.27 8.26
CA HIS A 165 -5.54 15.51 8.38
C HIS A 165 -6.13 16.47 7.33
N GLU A 166 -5.31 17.11 6.49
CA GLU A 166 -5.81 17.81 5.32
C GLU A 166 -6.19 16.87 4.17
N ILE A 167 -5.71 15.62 4.20
CA ILE A 167 -6.07 14.59 3.23
C ILE A 167 -7.39 13.95 3.67
N TYR A 168 -8.34 13.89 2.74
CA TYR A 168 -9.72 13.49 3.00
C TYR A 168 -9.80 12.13 3.72
N GLU A 169 -9.10 11.12 3.21
CA GLU A 169 -9.13 9.75 3.74
C GLU A 169 -8.63 9.68 5.20
N TYR A 170 -7.64 10.50 5.57
CA TYR A 170 -7.14 10.57 6.95
C TYR A 170 -8.06 11.36 7.88
N GLN A 171 -8.88 12.26 7.35
CA GLN A 171 -9.90 12.98 8.11
C GLN A 171 -11.16 12.12 8.38
N HIS A 172 -11.49 11.20 7.46
CA HIS A 172 -12.76 10.45 7.48
C HIS A 172 -12.59 8.98 7.88
N THR A 173 -11.54 8.68 8.64
CA THR A 173 -11.28 7.34 9.19
C THR A 173 -11.43 7.31 10.72
N PRO A 174 -11.94 6.21 11.31
CA PRO A 174 -11.87 6.01 12.75
C PRO A 174 -10.44 5.72 13.24
N ALA A 175 -9.53 5.31 12.35
CA ALA A 175 -8.15 4.94 12.65
C ALA A 175 -7.18 5.88 11.94
N GLY A 176 -7.23 7.16 12.32
CA GLY A 176 -6.44 8.23 11.70
C GLY A 176 -4.97 8.25 12.12
N PRO A 177 -4.21 9.24 11.61
CA PRO A 177 -2.80 9.41 11.91
C PRO A 177 -2.49 9.49 13.41
N VAL A 178 -1.46 8.77 13.84
CA VAL A 178 -1.02 8.74 15.24
C VAL A 178 0.49 8.63 15.35
N ILE A 179 1.08 9.38 16.28
CA ILE A 179 2.50 9.26 16.63
C ILE A 179 2.70 7.99 17.45
N ARG A 180 3.52 7.06 16.97
CA ARG A 180 3.84 5.79 17.65
C ARG A 180 5.22 5.78 18.30
N VAL A 181 6.12 6.62 17.81
CA VAL A 181 7.45 6.87 18.39
C VAL A 181 7.73 8.36 18.26
N GLY A 182 8.12 9.00 19.36
CA GLY A 182 8.27 10.45 19.48
C GLY A 182 7.07 11.12 20.14
N SER A 183 7.07 12.45 20.15
CA SER A 183 6.03 13.29 20.75
C SER A 183 5.67 14.44 19.82
N GLU A 184 4.49 15.04 20.02
CA GLU A 184 4.00 16.15 19.19
C GLU A 184 4.96 17.33 19.08
N ARG A 185 5.85 17.53 20.07
CA ARG A 185 6.79 18.66 20.12
C ARG A 185 8.14 18.37 19.49
N ASP A 186 8.43 17.11 19.17
CA ASP A 186 9.69 16.76 18.55
C ASP A 186 9.72 17.29 17.11
N TYR A 187 10.91 17.63 16.63
CA TYR A 187 11.08 18.10 15.25
C TYR A 187 10.98 16.94 14.27
N ALA A 188 10.25 17.13 13.18
CA ALA A 188 10.04 16.13 12.14
C ALA A 188 11.33 15.75 11.41
N GLY A 189 12.21 16.73 11.16
CA GLY A 189 13.38 16.54 10.31
C GLY A 189 13.00 16.18 8.87
N LYS A 190 13.89 15.47 8.16
CA LYS A 190 13.57 14.91 6.84
C LYS A 190 12.54 13.79 7.00
N VAL A 191 11.46 13.84 6.22
CA VAL A 191 10.38 12.85 6.29
C VAL A 191 10.48 11.84 5.15
N ALA A 192 10.39 10.54 5.50
CA ALA A 192 10.24 9.46 4.54
C ALA A 192 8.85 8.83 4.68
N VAL A 193 8.05 8.88 3.63
CA VAL A 193 6.79 8.13 3.53
C VAL A 193 7.11 6.75 2.97
N LEU A 194 6.81 5.71 3.74
CA LEU A 194 7.06 4.31 3.42
C LEU A 194 5.73 3.56 3.44
N MET A 195 5.11 3.50 2.26
CA MET A 195 3.77 2.93 2.06
C MET A 195 3.78 1.89 0.94
N ALA A 196 4.71 1.99 -0.01
CA ALA A 196 4.91 1.03 -1.08
C ALA A 196 5.99 -0.03 -0.74
N GLY A 197 5.86 -1.20 -1.36
CA GLY A 197 6.80 -2.31 -1.24
C GLY A 197 6.26 -3.51 -0.45
N GLY A 198 4.95 -3.72 -0.47
CA GLY A 198 4.28 -4.88 0.09
C GLY A 198 4.00 -4.76 1.59
N THR A 199 5.04 -4.58 2.41
CA THR A 199 4.88 -4.42 3.86
C THR A 199 6.08 -3.70 4.48
N ASN A 200 6.04 -3.38 5.78
CA ASN A 200 7.17 -2.74 6.44
C ASN A 200 8.46 -3.60 6.39
N GLY A 201 9.60 -2.94 6.19
CA GLY A 201 10.93 -3.56 6.16
C GLY A 201 11.46 -3.99 7.54
N GLY A 202 10.80 -3.58 8.63
CA GLY A 202 11.18 -3.88 10.00
C GLY A 202 12.17 -2.87 10.61
N ALA A 203 12.56 -3.12 11.86
CA ALA A 203 13.31 -2.17 12.68
C ALA A 203 14.69 -1.81 12.11
N ASP A 204 15.39 -2.77 11.50
CA ASP A 204 16.71 -2.53 10.89
C ASP A 204 16.63 -1.64 9.63
N VAL A 205 15.53 -1.74 8.87
CA VAL A 205 15.27 -0.86 7.72
C VAL A 205 14.99 0.55 8.21
N PHE A 206 14.15 0.72 9.23
CA PHE A 206 13.85 2.03 9.81
C PHE A 206 15.12 2.69 10.37
N LYS A 207 15.94 1.92 11.10
CA LYS A 207 17.25 2.37 11.59
C LYS A 207 18.14 2.89 10.47
N ALA A 208 18.17 2.19 9.33
CA ALA A 208 18.99 2.61 8.20
C ALA A 208 18.54 3.95 7.60
N TYR A 209 17.24 4.23 7.54
CA TYR A 209 16.72 5.55 7.16
C TYR A 209 17.14 6.62 8.17
N PHE A 210 17.00 6.36 9.47
CA PHE A 210 17.39 7.31 10.50
C PHE A 210 18.90 7.63 10.46
N GLU A 211 19.75 6.60 10.31
CA GLU A 211 21.20 6.76 10.13
C GLU A 211 21.56 7.52 8.84
N ALA A 212 20.70 7.50 7.82
CA ALA A 212 20.85 8.28 6.60
C ALA A 212 20.33 9.72 6.71
N GLY A 213 19.87 10.14 7.89
CA GLY A 213 19.43 11.51 8.18
C GLY A 213 17.92 11.74 8.02
N VAL A 214 17.11 10.69 7.88
CA VAL A 214 15.65 10.79 8.03
C VAL A 214 15.32 11.04 9.51
N GLY A 215 14.52 12.06 9.79
CA GLY A 215 14.05 12.35 11.15
C GLY A 215 12.76 11.62 11.51
N THR A 216 11.87 11.44 10.53
CA THR A 216 10.56 10.83 10.73
C THR A 216 10.18 9.90 9.59
N ILE A 217 9.68 8.72 9.94
CA ILE A 217 9.04 7.81 8.99
C ILE A 217 7.52 7.91 9.16
N ILE A 218 6.80 8.04 8.05
CA ILE A 218 5.34 7.90 7.99
C ILE A 218 5.04 6.58 7.28
N CYS A 219 4.30 5.68 7.93
CA CYS A 219 3.89 4.41 7.34
C CYS A 219 2.40 4.10 7.60
N MET A 220 1.87 3.09 6.91
CA MET A 220 0.47 2.69 7.08
C MET A 220 0.21 1.95 8.39
N HIS A 221 1.17 1.14 8.83
CA HIS A 221 1.11 0.35 10.05
C HIS A 221 2.53 -0.03 10.52
N VAL A 222 2.68 -0.35 11.80
CA VAL A 222 3.92 -0.87 12.38
C VAL A 222 3.60 -1.98 13.40
N PRO A 223 4.19 -3.17 13.29
CA PRO A 223 4.10 -4.21 14.32
C PRO A 223 4.68 -3.74 15.65
N GLU A 224 4.14 -4.24 16.77
CA GLU A 224 4.55 -3.79 18.11
C GLU A 224 6.02 -4.08 18.40
N ASP A 225 6.53 -5.23 17.97
CA ASP A 225 7.94 -5.60 18.11
C ASP A 225 8.88 -4.64 17.34
N VAL A 226 8.44 -4.17 16.17
CA VAL A 226 9.18 -3.18 15.38
C VAL A 226 9.10 -1.80 16.05
N ARG A 227 7.93 -1.41 16.56
CA ARG A 227 7.72 -0.14 17.28
C ARG A 227 8.64 -0.03 18.49
N GLU A 228 8.65 -1.05 19.35
CA GLU A 228 9.49 -1.08 20.54
C GLU A 228 10.98 -0.98 20.21
N GLU A 229 11.43 -1.68 19.16
CA GLU A 229 12.84 -1.64 18.77
C GLU A 229 13.23 -0.26 18.22
N VAL A 230 12.36 0.37 17.43
CA VAL A 230 12.59 1.73 16.94
C VAL A 230 12.63 2.75 18.08
N GLU A 231 11.74 2.62 19.07
CA GLU A 231 11.75 3.46 20.28
C GLU A 231 13.06 3.30 21.07
N LYS A 232 13.55 2.07 21.25
CA LYS A 232 14.83 1.78 21.93
C LYS A 232 16.04 2.37 21.19
N GLN A 233 15.98 2.46 19.86
CA GLN A 233 17.05 3.07 19.08
C GLN A 233 17.22 4.55 19.42
N ASN A 234 16.12 5.26 19.74
CA ASN A 234 16.12 6.67 20.12
C ASN A 234 16.85 7.58 19.11
N ILE A 235 16.64 7.33 17.81
CA ILE A 235 17.28 8.07 16.71
C ILE A 235 16.26 8.93 15.95
N GLY A 236 15.07 8.41 15.71
CA GLY A 236 14.05 9.07 14.90
C GLY A 236 12.63 8.67 15.30
N ASN A 237 11.66 9.22 14.57
CA ASN A 237 10.25 9.16 14.93
C ASN A 237 9.44 8.33 13.94
N VAL A 238 8.26 7.88 14.38
CA VAL A 238 7.33 7.11 13.55
C VAL A 238 5.90 7.61 13.72
N ILE A 239 5.28 7.99 12.61
CA ILE A 239 3.84 8.22 12.50
C ILE A 239 3.21 7.05 11.75
N VAL A 240 2.14 6.50 12.30
CA VAL A 240 1.28 5.54 11.62
C VAL A 240 0.05 6.30 11.12
N ALA A 241 -0.09 6.40 9.79
CA ALA A 241 -1.14 7.18 9.14
C ALA A 241 -2.51 6.45 9.12
N GLY A 242 -2.51 5.13 9.33
CA GLY A 242 -3.70 4.28 9.29
C GLY A 242 -3.80 3.52 7.97
N HIS A 243 -4.03 2.21 8.05
CA HIS A 243 -3.97 1.30 6.91
C HIS A 243 -5.08 1.60 5.88
N MET A 244 -6.35 1.50 6.28
CA MET A 244 -7.48 1.68 5.35
C MET A 244 -7.52 3.05 4.69
N ALA A 245 -7.18 4.10 5.45
CA ALA A 245 -7.10 5.44 4.89
C ALA A 245 -5.97 5.58 3.86
N SER A 246 -4.81 4.95 4.11
CA SER A 246 -3.69 5.01 3.17
C SER A 246 -3.97 4.24 1.87
N ASP A 247 -4.50 3.01 1.96
CA ASP A 247 -4.86 2.22 0.77
C ASP A 247 -5.93 2.95 -0.07
N SER A 248 -6.90 3.58 0.62
CA SER A 248 -8.00 4.30 -0.03
C SER A 248 -7.52 5.45 -0.91
N ILE A 249 -6.42 6.14 -0.58
CA ILE A 249 -5.91 7.27 -1.38
C ILE A 249 -5.58 6.82 -2.81
N GLY A 250 -4.74 5.81 -2.95
CA GLY A 250 -4.31 5.26 -4.23
C GLY A 250 -5.47 4.59 -4.98
N LEU A 251 -6.31 3.85 -4.27
CA LEU A 251 -7.52 3.23 -4.83
C LEU A 251 -8.50 4.30 -5.35
N ASN A 252 -8.74 5.38 -4.62
CA ASN A 252 -9.64 6.45 -5.05
C ASN A 252 -9.09 7.19 -6.28
N ILE A 253 -7.78 7.42 -6.36
CA ILE A 253 -7.14 7.96 -7.57
C ILE A 253 -7.37 7.02 -8.76
N PHE A 254 -7.12 5.72 -8.58
CA PHE A 254 -7.32 4.70 -9.62
C PHE A 254 -8.78 4.61 -10.07
N ILE A 255 -9.73 4.55 -9.12
CA ILE A 255 -11.15 4.46 -9.39
C ILE A 255 -11.63 5.66 -10.20
N ARG A 256 -11.18 6.88 -9.87
CA ARG A 256 -11.54 8.08 -10.66
C ARG A 256 -11.14 7.96 -12.12
N GLU A 257 -10.00 7.33 -12.43
CA GLU A 257 -9.58 7.09 -13.82
C GLU A 257 -10.45 6.03 -14.51
N LEU A 258 -10.92 5.00 -13.79
CA LEU A 258 -11.87 4.03 -14.33
C LEU A 258 -13.24 4.66 -14.61
N GLU A 259 -13.74 5.49 -13.69
CA GLU A 259 -15.02 6.22 -13.85
C GLU A 259 -14.96 7.17 -15.06
N LYS A 260 -13.84 7.88 -15.26
CA LYS A 260 -13.61 8.71 -16.46
C LYS A 260 -13.63 7.91 -17.77
N LYS A 261 -13.25 6.63 -17.72
CA LYS A 261 -13.32 5.70 -18.86
C LYS A 261 -14.71 5.04 -19.01
N GLY A 262 -15.69 5.45 -18.20
CA GLY A 262 -17.09 5.06 -18.32
C GLY A 262 -17.48 3.81 -17.54
N LEU A 263 -16.68 3.38 -16.57
CA LEU A 263 -17.03 2.24 -15.71
C LEU A 263 -17.88 2.70 -14.53
N GLU A 264 -18.91 1.90 -14.22
CA GLU A 264 -19.64 1.99 -12.95
C GLU A 264 -18.83 1.27 -11.88
N VAL A 265 -18.50 1.96 -10.79
CA VAL A 265 -17.68 1.40 -9.71
C VAL A 265 -18.44 1.41 -8.40
N ILE A 266 -18.60 0.23 -7.80
CA ILE A 266 -19.12 0.05 -6.45
C ILE A 266 -17.92 -0.18 -5.52
N ARG A 267 -17.76 0.69 -4.53
CA ARG A 267 -16.72 0.61 -3.51
C ARG A 267 -17.25 -0.15 -2.30
N MET A 268 -16.41 -0.98 -1.67
CA MET A 268 -16.70 -1.65 -0.41
C MET A 268 -15.41 -2.11 0.28
N SER A 269 -15.53 -2.91 1.35
CA SER A 269 -14.40 -3.52 2.08
C SER A 269 -13.28 -2.51 2.41
N GLY A 270 -13.60 -1.48 3.18
CA GLY A 270 -12.60 -0.58 3.77
C GLY A 270 -12.21 0.65 2.93
N ILE A 271 -12.70 0.80 1.69
CA ILE A 271 -12.49 2.03 0.92
C ILE A 271 -13.25 3.19 1.56
N ILE A 272 -12.54 4.28 1.83
CA ILE A 272 -13.08 5.53 2.40
C ILE A 272 -13.53 6.44 1.25
N GLU A 273 -14.78 6.91 1.32
CA GLU A 273 -15.45 7.80 0.36
C GLU A 273 -15.66 9.20 0.91
#